data_AF-A0A2K5ZDP8-F1
#
_entry.id   AF-A0A2K5ZDP8-F1
#
_cell.length_a   1.000
_cell.length_b   1.000
_cell.length_c   1.000
_cell.angle_alpha   90.00
_cell.angle_beta   90.00
_cell.angle_gamma   90.00
#
_symmetry.space_group_name_H-M   'P 1'
#
loop_
_entity.id
_entity.type
_entity.pdbx_description
1 polymer ?
#
loop_
_entity_poly.entity_id
_entity_poly.type
_entity_poly.pdbx_seq_one_letter_code
_entity_poly.pdbx_strand_id
1 'polypeptide(L)'
;THSGSVWRVTWAHPEFGQVLASCSFDRTAAVWEEIVGESNDKLRGQSHWVKRTTLVDSRTSVTDVKFAPKHMGLMLATCSADGIVRIYEAPDVMNLSQWSLQHEISCKLSCSCISWNPSSSRAHSPMIAVGSDDSSPNAMAKVQIFEYNENTRKYAKAETLMTVTDPVHDIAFAPNLGRSFHILAIATKDVRIFTLKPVRKELTSSGGPTKFEIHIVAQFDNHNSQVWRVSWNITGTVLASSGDDGCVRLWKANYMDNWKCTGILKGNGSPVNGSSQQGNSNPSLGSNIPSLQNSLNGSSTGRKHS
;
A
#
# COMPACT_ATOMS: atom_id res chain seq x y z
N THR A 1 4.91 -15.39 20.26
CA THR A 1 5.13 -13.94 20.31
C THR A 1 6.34 -13.61 19.46
N HIS A 2 6.40 -12.38 18.93
CA HIS A 2 7.59 -11.85 18.26
C HIS A 2 8.56 -11.29 19.31
N SER A 3 9.85 -11.29 18.97
CA SER A 3 10.92 -10.75 19.83
C SER A 3 11.35 -9.32 19.44
N GLY A 4 10.71 -8.76 18.40
CA GLY A 4 10.96 -7.42 17.89
C GLY A 4 9.68 -6.74 17.40
N SER A 5 9.83 -5.51 16.90
CA SER A 5 8.71 -4.72 16.38
C SER A 5 8.02 -5.44 15.21
N VAL A 6 6.70 -5.55 15.28
CA VAL A 6 5.87 -6.09 14.20
C VAL A 6 5.67 -5.00 13.15
N TRP A 7 6.01 -5.29 11.89
CA TRP A 7 5.94 -4.34 10.78
C TRP A 7 4.59 -4.32 10.08
N ARG A 8 4.03 -5.51 9.83
CA ARG A 8 2.80 -5.70 9.07
C ARG A 8 2.02 -6.88 9.61
N VAL A 9 0.71 -6.81 9.41
CA VAL A 9 -0.23 -7.90 9.60
C VAL A 9 -1.12 -8.00 8.38
N THR A 10 -1.55 -9.22 8.05
CA THR A 10 -2.47 -9.47 6.93
C THR A 10 -3.40 -10.62 7.27
N TRP A 11 -4.64 -10.53 6.81
CA TRP A 11 -5.63 -11.59 6.93
C TRP A 11 -5.59 -12.51 5.72
N ALA A 12 -5.78 -13.80 5.95
CA ALA A 12 -6.05 -14.74 4.88
C ALA A 12 -7.49 -14.55 4.36
N HIS A 13 -7.79 -15.11 3.19
CA HIS A 13 -9.17 -15.15 2.74
C HIS A 13 -10.02 -16.02 3.71
N PRO A 14 -11.26 -15.60 4.07
CA PRO A 14 -12.08 -16.30 5.07
C PRO A 14 -12.41 -17.77 4.74
N GLU A 15 -12.23 -18.20 3.49
CA GLU A 15 -12.42 -19.60 3.09
C GLU A 15 -11.38 -20.55 3.71
N PHE A 16 -10.25 -20.03 4.19
CA PHE A 16 -9.24 -20.77 4.93
C PHE A 16 -9.42 -20.66 6.45
N GLY A 17 -10.55 -20.10 6.90
CA GLY A 17 -10.82 -19.82 8.30
C GLY A 17 -10.23 -18.47 8.77
N GLN A 18 -10.22 -18.29 10.08
CA GLN A 18 -9.79 -17.06 10.73
C GLN A 18 -8.28 -17.07 10.94
N VAL A 19 -7.55 -16.81 9.85
CA VAL A 19 -6.09 -16.89 9.82
C VAL A 19 -5.48 -15.50 9.62
N LEU A 20 -4.48 -15.20 10.45
CA LEU A 20 -3.72 -13.96 10.42
C LEU A 20 -2.23 -14.28 10.24
N ALA A 21 -1.52 -13.47 9.46
CA ALA A 21 -0.06 -13.51 9.41
C ALA A 21 0.52 -12.18 9.90
N SER A 22 1.68 -12.24 10.56
CA SER A 22 2.44 -11.09 11.02
C SER A 22 3.91 -11.24 10.63
N CYS A 23 4.59 -10.11 10.36
CA CYS A 23 6.03 -10.09 10.12
C CYS A 23 6.74 -9.07 11.01
N SER A 24 8.02 -9.29 11.27
CA SER A 24 8.73 -8.58 12.33
C SER A 24 10.19 -8.29 12.00
N PHE A 25 10.73 -7.30 12.71
CA PHE A 25 12.16 -6.97 12.75
C PHE A 25 13.01 -8.14 13.27
N ASP A 26 12.43 -9.07 14.02
CA ASP A 26 13.09 -10.29 14.51
C ASP A 26 13.39 -11.33 13.41
N ARG A 27 13.20 -10.98 12.14
CA ARG A 27 13.51 -11.80 10.95
C ARG A 27 12.53 -12.94 10.71
N THR A 28 11.42 -12.96 11.43
CA THR A 28 10.40 -14.01 11.31
C THR A 28 9.07 -13.48 10.78
N ALA A 29 8.33 -14.38 10.16
CA ALA A 29 6.89 -14.23 9.98
C ALA A 29 6.17 -15.34 10.78
N ALA A 30 5.01 -15.03 11.35
CA ALA A 30 4.22 -15.98 12.12
C ALA A 30 2.80 -16.08 11.55
N VAL A 31 2.24 -17.29 11.57
CA VAL A 31 0.85 -17.56 11.19
C VAL A 31 0.06 -17.92 12.43
N TRP A 32 -1.10 -17.31 12.58
CA TRP A 32 -1.98 -17.39 13.73
C TRP A 32 -3.38 -17.82 13.29
N GLU A 33 -4.03 -18.64 14.10
CA GLU A 33 -5.42 -19.05 13.89
C GLU A 33 -6.25 -18.63 15.11
N GLU A 34 -7.41 -18.06 14.86
CA GLU A 34 -8.41 -17.82 15.88
C GLU A 34 -9.13 -19.12 16.20
N ILE A 35 -9.05 -19.54 17.46
CA ILE A 35 -9.84 -20.65 17.97
C ILE A 35 -10.95 -20.05 18.85
N VAL A 36 -12.19 -20.35 18.49
CA VAL A 36 -13.36 -20.00 19.31
C VAL A 36 -13.58 -21.15 20.28
N GLY A 37 -13.45 -20.89 21.58
CA GLY A 37 -13.66 -21.92 22.59
C GLY A 37 -15.15 -22.30 22.71
N GLU A 38 -15.48 -23.58 22.57
CA GLU A 38 -16.69 -24.17 23.14
C GLU A 38 -16.40 -24.53 24.60
N SER A 39 -16.61 -23.61 25.56
CA SER A 39 -16.51 -24.01 26.97
C SER A 39 -17.53 -23.33 27.88
N ASN A 40 -17.98 -24.15 28.83
CA ASN A 40 -19.17 -23.99 29.66
C ASN A 40 -18.93 -23.15 30.93
N ASP A 41 -17.93 -22.27 30.93
CA ASP A 41 -17.55 -21.48 32.10
C ASP A 41 -17.41 -19.99 31.75
N LYS A 42 -17.41 -19.14 32.79
CA LYS A 42 -17.70 -17.68 32.85
C LYS A 42 -16.92 -16.72 31.89
N LEU A 43 -16.20 -17.23 30.91
CA LEU A 43 -15.45 -16.51 29.86
C LEU A 43 -16.01 -16.78 28.45
N ARG A 44 -17.32 -17.01 28.33
CA ARG A 44 -18.01 -17.13 27.04
C ARG A 44 -17.66 -15.94 26.13
N GLY A 45 -17.14 -16.23 24.94
CA GLY A 45 -16.95 -15.24 23.87
C GLY A 45 -15.54 -14.64 23.74
N GLN A 46 -14.55 -15.09 24.52
CA GLN A 46 -13.16 -14.67 24.29
C GLN A 46 -12.52 -15.57 23.24
N SER A 47 -12.26 -15.03 22.05
CA SER A 47 -11.46 -15.72 21.05
C SER A 47 -9.99 -15.73 21.45
N HIS A 48 -9.31 -16.86 21.21
CA HIS A 48 -7.88 -16.99 21.48
C HIS A 48 -7.11 -17.25 20.20
N TRP A 49 -6.01 -16.52 20.04
CA TRP A 49 -5.14 -16.62 18.88
C TRP A 49 -4.00 -17.58 19.17
N VAL A 50 -3.96 -18.69 18.43
CA VAL A 50 -2.91 -19.70 18.56
C VAL A 50 -1.91 -19.52 17.42
N LYS A 51 -0.63 -19.40 17.78
CA LYS A 51 0.45 -19.38 16.79
C LYS A 51 0.63 -20.79 16.23
N ARG A 52 0.34 -20.97 14.94
CA ARG A 52 0.43 -22.27 14.25
C ARG A 52 1.82 -22.55 13.72
N THR A 53 2.50 -21.54 13.19
CA THR A 53 3.88 -21.70 12.71
C THR A 53 4.71 -20.42 12.86
N THR A 54 6.02 -20.54 12.68
CA THR A 54 6.98 -19.43 12.60
C THR A 54 7.94 -19.71 11.46
N LEU A 55 7.92 -18.85 10.45
CA LEU A 55 8.76 -18.90 9.26
C LEU A 55 10.06 -18.15 9.56
N VAL A 56 11.20 -18.83 9.42
CA VAL A 56 12.51 -18.37 9.93
C VAL A 56 13.60 -18.31 8.85
N ASP A 57 13.24 -18.49 7.58
CA ASP A 57 14.21 -18.55 6.47
C ASP A 57 14.89 -17.21 6.17
N SER A 58 14.30 -16.10 6.60
CA SER A 58 14.83 -14.76 6.33
C SER A 58 16.04 -14.45 7.22
N ARG A 59 17.10 -13.90 6.60
CA ARG A 59 18.35 -13.59 7.31
C ARG A 59 18.34 -12.22 7.97
N THR A 60 17.43 -11.35 7.55
CA THR A 60 17.25 -9.97 8.01
C THR A 60 15.77 -9.68 8.26
N SER A 61 15.44 -8.45 8.64
CA SER A 61 14.08 -8.03 8.98
C SER A 61 13.07 -8.36 7.87
N VAL A 62 11.94 -8.97 8.23
CA VAL A 62 10.82 -9.21 7.30
C VAL A 62 9.92 -7.98 7.31
N THR A 63 9.97 -7.20 6.24
CA THR A 63 9.40 -5.85 6.15
C THR A 63 7.91 -5.83 5.76
N ASP A 64 7.45 -6.84 5.02
CA ASP A 64 6.05 -7.00 4.65
C ASP A 64 5.67 -8.48 4.47
N VAL A 65 4.37 -8.74 4.61
CA VAL A 65 3.75 -10.06 4.52
C VAL A 65 2.36 -9.95 3.93
N LYS A 66 2.05 -10.75 2.89
CA LYS A 66 0.78 -10.73 2.17
C LYS A 66 0.34 -12.13 1.78
N PHE A 67 -0.90 -12.50 2.13
CA PHE A 67 -1.52 -13.70 1.56
C PHE A 67 -1.77 -13.50 0.06
N ALA A 68 -1.60 -14.58 -0.70
CA ALA A 68 -1.92 -14.59 -2.12
C ALA A 68 -3.45 -14.58 -2.34
N PRO A 69 -3.90 -14.24 -3.55
CA PRO A 69 -5.28 -14.42 -3.94
C PRO A 69 -5.75 -15.86 -3.73
N LYS A 70 -6.97 -16.01 -3.20
CA LYS A 70 -7.54 -17.27 -2.74
C LYS A 70 -7.54 -18.43 -3.77
N HIS A 71 -7.70 -18.09 -5.05
CA HIS A 71 -7.71 -19.06 -6.13
C HIS A 71 -6.34 -19.71 -6.40
N MET A 72 -5.27 -19.20 -5.77
CA MET A 72 -3.93 -19.79 -5.77
C MET A 72 -3.72 -20.74 -4.58
N GLY A 73 -4.74 -20.97 -3.75
CA GLY A 73 -4.61 -21.70 -2.50
C GLY A 73 -4.12 -20.84 -1.34
N LEU A 74 -3.79 -21.49 -0.22
CA LEU A 74 -3.30 -20.81 0.97
C LEU A 74 -1.79 -20.57 0.86
N MET A 75 -1.44 -19.50 0.14
CA MET A 75 -0.06 -19.07 -0.01
C MET A 75 0.22 -17.74 0.72
N LEU A 76 1.44 -17.59 1.20
CA LEU A 76 1.92 -16.42 1.93
C LEU A 76 3.23 -15.94 1.32
N ALA A 77 3.28 -14.70 0.86
CA ALA A 77 4.52 -14.05 0.50
C ALA A 77 5.06 -13.21 1.65
N THR A 78 6.36 -13.28 1.86
CA THR A 78 7.11 -12.37 2.73
C THR A 78 8.17 -11.65 1.91
N CYS A 79 8.47 -10.41 2.25
CA CYS A 79 9.64 -9.73 1.74
C CYS A 79 10.54 -9.27 2.87
N SER A 80 11.83 -9.25 2.61
CA SER A 80 12.83 -8.99 3.63
C SER A 80 13.89 -8.00 3.13
N ALA A 81 14.53 -7.31 4.07
CA ALA A 81 15.58 -6.34 3.80
C ALA A 81 16.84 -6.99 3.16
N ASP A 82 16.94 -8.32 3.14
CA ASP A 82 17.97 -9.09 2.40
C ASP A 82 17.74 -9.07 0.87
N GLY A 83 16.63 -8.48 0.42
CA GLY A 83 16.29 -8.36 -0.98
C GLY A 83 15.75 -9.64 -1.59
N ILE A 84 15.17 -10.50 -0.77
CA ILE A 84 14.54 -11.76 -1.19
C ILE A 84 13.04 -11.70 -0.83
N VAL A 85 12.20 -12.06 -1.80
CA VAL A 85 10.80 -12.40 -1.57
C VAL A 85 10.68 -13.92 -1.48
N ARG A 86 10.03 -14.39 -0.41
CA ARG A 86 9.82 -15.82 -0.16
C ARG A 86 8.33 -16.11 -0.23
N ILE A 87 7.97 -17.17 -0.95
CA ILE A 87 6.57 -17.59 -1.10
C ILE A 87 6.43 -18.95 -0.47
N TYR A 88 5.57 -19.03 0.52
CA TYR A 88 5.23 -20.24 1.25
C TYR A 88 3.83 -20.71 0.87
N GLU A 89 3.60 -22.01 0.91
CA GLU A 89 2.30 -22.62 0.69
C GLU A 89 1.99 -23.57 1.85
N ALA A 90 0.75 -23.56 2.32
CA ALA A 90 0.23 -24.59 3.22
C ALA A 90 -0.31 -25.75 2.38
N PRO A 91 0.36 -26.91 2.31
CA PRO A 91 -0.07 -28.02 1.46
C PRO A 91 -1.40 -28.63 1.91
N ASP A 92 -1.67 -28.55 3.22
CA ASP A 92 -2.92 -28.96 3.83
C ASP A 92 -3.49 -27.77 4.62
N VAL A 93 -4.60 -27.22 4.10
CA VAL A 93 -5.31 -26.09 4.73
C VAL A 93 -5.90 -26.44 6.09
N MET A 94 -6.05 -27.74 6.40
CA MET A 94 -6.49 -28.20 7.72
C MET A 94 -5.34 -28.25 8.73
N ASN A 95 -4.08 -28.24 8.27
CA ASN A 95 -2.89 -28.27 9.11
C ASN A 95 -2.01 -27.02 8.91
N LEU A 96 -2.44 -25.92 9.51
CA LEU A 96 -1.74 -24.63 9.44
C LEU A 96 -0.35 -24.59 10.11
N SER A 97 0.10 -25.68 10.74
CA SER A 97 1.45 -25.77 11.30
C SER A 97 2.51 -26.02 10.24
N GLN A 98 2.12 -26.57 9.08
CA GLN A 98 3.02 -26.95 8.00
C GLN A 98 2.94 -25.96 6.84
N TRP A 99 4.08 -25.34 6.56
CA TRP A 99 4.25 -24.38 5.46
C TRP A 99 5.53 -24.73 4.73
N SER A 100 5.43 -24.95 3.43
CA SER A 100 6.57 -25.28 2.56
C SER A 100 7.01 -24.04 1.79
N LEU A 101 8.32 -23.78 1.77
CA LEU A 101 8.90 -22.73 0.94
C LEU A 101 8.88 -23.17 -0.52
N GLN A 102 8.06 -22.51 -1.35
CA GLN A 102 7.89 -22.82 -2.77
C GLN A 102 8.88 -22.06 -3.65
N HIS A 103 9.06 -20.76 -3.36
CA HIS A 103 9.87 -19.88 -4.20
C HIS A 103 10.70 -18.89 -3.39
N GLU A 104 11.91 -18.64 -3.88
CA GLU A 104 12.74 -17.51 -3.50
C GLU A 104 13.00 -16.64 -4.73
N ILE A 105 12.67 -15.35 -4.63
CA ILE A 105 12.84 -14.37 -5.71
C ILE A 105 13.86 -13.33 -5.25
N SER A 106 14.99 -13.26 -5.93
CA SER A 106 16.01 -12.25 -5.65
C SER A 106 15.72 -10.93 -6.37
N CYS A 107 15.44 -9.89 -5.60
CA CYS A 107 15.16 -8.53 -6.09
C CYS A 107 16.44 -7.68 -6.27
N LYS A 108 17.56 -8.13 -5.67
CA LYS A 108 18.88 -7.46 -5.65
C LYS A 108 18.92 -6.10 -4.95
N LEU A 109 17.82 -5.68 -4.33
CA LEU A 109 17.67 -4.47 -3.52
C LEU A 109 16.89 -4.85 -2.25
N SER A 110 17.11 -4.13 -1.14
CA SER A 110 16.32 -4.31 0.09
C SER A 110 14.83 -4.18 -0.20
N CYS A 111 14.01 -5.16 0.16
CA CYS A 111 12.57 -5.10 -0.08
C CYS A 111 11.87 -4.41 1.10
N SER A 112 10.95 -3.50 0.82
CA SER A 112 10.20 -2.73 1.82
C SER A 112 8.71 -3.06 1.85
N CYS A 113 8.14 -3.46 0.71
CA CYS A 113 6.72 -3.73 0.53
C CYS A 113 6.47 -4.65 -0.65
N ILE A 114 5.36 -5.40 -0.58
CA ILE A 114 4.92 -6.30 -1.64
C ILE A 114 3.42 -6.20 -1.88
N SER A 115 3.02 -6.44 -3.13
CA SER A 115 1.62 -6.52 -3.51
C SER A 115 1.39 -7.62 -4.53
N TRP A 116 0.48 -8.53 -4.21
CA TRP A 116 -0.05 -9.50 -5.18
C TRP A 116 -1.01 -8.80 -6.15
N ASN A 117 -0.98 -9.19 -7.41
CA ASN A 117 -2.05 -8.83 -8.34
C ASN A 117 -3.31 -9.65 -7.99
N PRO A 118 -4.41 -9.01 -7.54
CA PRO A 118 -5.60 -9.71 -7.06
C PRO A 118 -6.48 -10.30 -8.19
N SER A 119 -6.08 -10.13 -9.46
CA SER A 119 -6.81 -10.66 -10.60
C SER A 119 -7.10 -12.15 -10.45
N SER A 120 -8.37 -12.54 -10.53
CA SER A 120 -8.79 -13.95 -10.55
C SER A 120 -8.98 -14.51 -11.96
N SER A 121 -8.63 -13.72 -12.99
CA SER A 121 -8.71 -14.17 -14.38
C SER A 121 -7.62 -15.17 -14.69
N ARG A 122 -8.01 -16.37 -15.15
CA ARG A 122 -7.07 -17.39 -15.67
C ARG A 122 -6.30 -16.95 -16.91
N ALA A 123 -6.70 -15.84 -17.55
CA ALA A 123 -5.97 -15.26 -18.67
C ALA A 123 -4.74 -14.45 -18.24
N HIS A 124 -4.58 -14.18 -16.94
CA HIS A 124 -3.45 -13.44 -16.39
C HIS A 124 -2.67 -14.36 -15.47
N SER A 125 -1.38 -14.51 -15.75
CA SER A 125 -0.49 -15.22 -14.84
C SER A 125 -0.42 -14.49 -13.49
N PRO A 126 -0.22 -15.22 -12.37
CA PRO A 126 0.03 -14.61 -11.08
C PRO A 126 1.19 -13.61 -11.13
N MET A 127 1.00 -12.44 -10.51
CA MET A 127 2.01 -11.38 -10.50
C MET A 127 2.21 -10.81 -9.09
N ILE A 128 3.44 -10.38 -8.81
CA ILE A 128 3.81 -9.69 -7.58
C ILE A 128 4.60 -8.44 -7.94
N ALA A 129 4.24 -7.31 -7.35
CA ALA A 129 5.03 -6.09 -7.36
C ALA A 129 5.81 -5.99 -6.05
N VAL A 130 7.08 -5.61 -6.14
CA VAL A 130 7.99 -5.48 -5.01
C VAL A 130 8.59 -4.08 -5.04
N GLY A 131 8.52 -3.40 -3.90
CA GLY A 131 9.12 -2.08 -3.69
C GLY A 131 10.37 -2.16 -2.84
N SER A 132 11.27 -1.22 -3.07
CA SER A 132 12.50 -1.04 -2.30
C SER A 132 12.58 0.36 -1.70
N ASP A 133 12.91 0.43 -0.42
CA ASP A 133 13.21 1.67 0.30
C ASP A 133 14.71 1.99 0.31
N ASP A 134 15.52 1.27 -0.47
CA ASP A 134 16.96 1.50 -0.57
C ASP A 134 17.24 2.97 -0.91
N SER A 135 17.98 3.66 -0.05
CA SER A 135 18.30 5.08 -0.19
C SER A 135 19.52 5.33 -1.06
N SER A 136 20.21 4.28 -1.52
CA SER A 136 21.40 4.42 -2.34
C SER A 136 21.08 5.10 -3.67
N PRO A 137 21.89 6.11 -4.08
CA PRO A 137 21.68 6.80 -5.35
C PRO A 137 22.02 5.93 -6.57
N ASN A 138 22.64 4.76 -6.35
CA ASN A 138 23.07 3.84 -7.40
C ASN A 138 21.91 2.96 -7.93
N ALA A 139 20.84 2.80 -7.15
CA ALA A 139 19.68 2.03 -7.55
C ALA A 139 18.80 2.86 -8.51
N MET A 140 18.92 2.60 -9.81
CA MET A 140 18.18 3.34 -10.84
C MET A 140 16.66 3.11 -10.81
N ALA A 141 16.18 1.97 -10.32
CA ALA A 141 14.75 1.66 -10.27
C ALA A 141 14.41 0.83 -9.04
N LYS A 142 13.40 1.27 -8.29
CA LYS A 142 13.06 0.72 -6.97
C LYS A 142 11.78 -0.10 -6.93
N VAL A 143 11.13 -0.29 -8.08
CA VAL A 143 9.96 -1.16 -8.22
C VAL A 143 10.19 -2.19 -9.32
N GLN A 144 10.04 -3.45 -8.94
CA GLN A 144 10.15 -4.59 -9.83
C GLN A 144 8.85 -5.39 -9.82
N ILE A 145 8.47 -5.94 -10.96
CA ILE A 145 7.27 -6.75 -11.11
C ILE A 145 7.69 -8.13 -11.62
N PHE A 146 7.24 -9.14 -10.91
CA PHE A 146 7.49 -10.54 -11.21
C PHE A 146 6.20 -11.22 -11.64
N GLU A 147 6.31 -12.11 -12.62
CA GLU A 147 5.21 -12.90 -13.15
C GLU A 147 5.56 -14.38 -13.04
N TYR A 148 4.60 -15.18 -12.59
CA TYR A 148 4.75 -16.62 -12.54
C TYR A 148 4.64 -17.23 -13.94
N ASN A 149 5.62 -18.06 -14.29
CA ASN A 149 5.62 -18.80 -15.54
C ASN A 149 5.32 -20.27 -15.27
N GLU A 150 4.16 -20.73 -15.73
CA GLU A 150 3.67 -22.10 -15.55
C GLU A 150 4.62 -23.14 -16.14
N ASN A 151 5.22 -22.84 -17.31
CA ASN A 151 6.08 -23.78 -18.02
C ASN A 151 7.39 -24.05 -17.26
N THR A 152 7.94 -23.01 -16.61
CA THR A 152 9.19 -23.13 -15.85
C THR A 152 8.97 -23.31 -14.35
N ARG A 153 7.73 -23.17 -13.89
CA ARG A 153 7.31 -23.16 -12.47
C ARG A 153 8.12 -22.19 -11.63
N LYS A 154 8.46 -21.04 -12.19
CA LYS A 154 9.30 -20.02 -11.57
C LYS A 154 8.73 -18.63 -11.83
N TYR A 155 8.97 -17.74 -10.87
CA TYR A 155 8.77 -16.31 -11.07
C TYR A 155 9.90 -15.74 -11.91
N ALA A 156 9.53 -15.06 -12.99
CA ALA A 156 10.45 -14.30 -13.84
C ALA A 156 10.15 -12.81 -13.68
N LYS A 157 11.19 -11.98 -13.78
CA LYS A 157 11.02 -10.53 -13.77
C LYS A 157 10.36 -10.10 -15.08
N ALA A 158 9.15 -9.58 -15.01
CA ALA A 158 8.41 -9.08 -16.15
C ALA A 158 8.77 -7.62 -16.46
N GLU A 159 8.79 -6.77 -15.43
CA GLU A 159 8.99 -5.32 -15.61
C GLU A 159 9.82 -4.70 -14.49
N THR A 160 10.38 -3.53 -14.78
CA THR A 160 11.04 -2.65 -13.81
C THR A 160 10.62 -1.21 -14.10
N LEU A 161 10.04 -0.54 -13.10
CA LEU A 161 9.51 0.81 -13.27
C LEU A 161 10.63 1.84 -13.15
N MET A 162 11.31 2.10 -14.28
CA MET A 162 12.50 2.96 -14.34
C MET A 162 12.26 4.41 -13.87
N THR A 163 11.02 4.88 -13.88
CA THR A 163 10.67 6.24 -13.45
C THR A 163 10.59 6.38 -11.93
N VAL A 164 10.55 5.27 -11.18
CA VAL A 164 10.44 5.27 -9.71
C VAL A 164 11.83 5.10 -9.09
N THR A 165 12.46 6.24 -8.78
CA THR A 165 13.82 6.35 -8.23
C THR A 165 13.84 6.71 -6.75
N ASP A 166 12.75 7.28 -6.23
CA ASP A 166 12.61 7.63 -4.82
C ASP A 166 12.32 6.37 -3.97
N PRO A 167 12.75 6.30 -2.70
CA PRO A 167 12.43 5.19 -1.81
C PRO A 167 10.94 4.87 -1.78
N VAL A 168 10.61 3.58 -1.85
CA VAL A 168 9.23 3.10 -1.94
C VAL A 168 8.79 2.59 -0.58
N HIS A 169 7.74 3.18 -0.03
CA HIS A 169 7.25 2.88 1.32
C HIS A 169 6.07 1.91 1.33
N ASP A 170 5.28 1.90 0.26
CA ASP A 170 4.14 1.00 0.08
C ASP A 170 3.75 0.88 -1.40
N ILE A 171 3.18 -0.27 -1.76
CA ILE A 171 2.69 -0.56 -3.11
C ILE A 171 1.39 -1.34 -3.01
N ALA A 172 0.42 -1.01 -3.85
CA ALA A 172 -0.84 -1.75 -3.91
C ALA A 172 -1.35 -1.92 -5.35
N PHE A 173 -1.52 -3.16 -5.80
CA PHE A 173 -2.32 -3.47 -6.98
C PHE A 173 -3.80 -3.20 -6.69
N ALA A 174 -4.49 -2.59 -7.65
CA ALA A 174 -5.93 -2.41 -7.58
C ALA A 174 -6.66 -3.70 -7.96
N PRO A 175 -7.76 -4.06 -7.27
CA PRO A 175 -8.69 -5.09 -7.72
C PRO A 175 -9.14 -4.87 -9.17
N ASN A 176 -8.96 -5.88 -10.03
CA ASN A 176 -9.31 -5.78 -11.45
C ASN A 176 -10.75 -6.23 -11.71
N LEU A 177 -11.73 -5.40 -11.35
CA LEU A 177 -13.15 -5.65 -11.63
C LEU A 177 -13.52 -5.20 -13.05
N GLY A 178 -13.13 -6.01 -14.05
CA GLY A 178 -13.58 -5.84 -15.44
C GLY A 178 -12.71 -4.94 -16.33
N ARG A 179 -11.49 -4.56 -15.90
CA ARG A 179 -10.55 -3.82 -16.75
C ARG A 179 -9.65 -4.80 -17.52
N SER A 180 -9.25 -4.42 -18.73
CA SER A 180 -8.29 -5.17 -19.54
C SER A 180 -6.82 -4.84 -19.21
N PHE A 181 -6.59 -4.08 -18.15
CA PHE A 181 -5.29 -3.63 -17.69
C PHE A 181 -5.26 -3.64 -16.16
N HIS A 182 -4.06 -3.68 -15.59
CA HIS A 182 -3.85 -3.60 -14.15
C HIS A 182 -3.54 -2.16 -13.73
N ILE A 183 -3.87 -1.82 -12.50
CA ILE A 183 -3.52 -0.53 -11.90
C ILE A 183 -2.65 -0.79 -10.67
N LEU A 184 -1.56 -0.05 -10.54
CA LEU A 184 -0.62 -0.14 -9.43
C LEU A 184 -0.44 1.25 -8.81
N ALA A 185 -0.73 1.37 -7.51
CA ALA A 185 -0.42 2.56 -6.73
C ALA A 185 0.90 2.37 -6.00
N ILE A 186 1.70 3.44 -5.93
CA ILE A 186 3.03 3.44 -5.31
C ILE A 186 3.13 4.67 -4.41
N ALA A 187 3.54 4.45 -3.17
CA ALA A 187 3.83 5.48 -2.19
C ALA A 187 5.34 5.74 -2.12
N THR A 188 5.75 6.95 -2.49
CA THR A 188 7.15 7.42 -2.40
C THR A 188 7.20 8.79 -1.73
N LYS A 189 7.98 9.75 -2.24
CA LYS A 189 7.82 11.18 -1.91
C LYS A 189 6.50 11.77 -2.44
N ASP A 190 5.91 11.12 -3.43
CA ASP A 190 4.62 11.43 -4.04
C ASP A 190 3.78 10.15 -4.18
N VAL A 191 2.49 10.32 -4.46
CA VAL A 191 1.60 9.21 -4.83
C VAL A 191 1.68 9.05 -6.34
N ARG A 192 2.00 7.85 -6.83
CA ARG A 192 1.96 7.54 -8.27
C ARG A 192 0.98 6.43 -8.56
N ILE A 193 0.26 6.57 -9.67
CA ILE A 193 -0.67 5.56 -10.19
C ILE A 193 -0.22 5.18 -11.59
N PHE A 194 0.06 3.89 -11.75
CA PHE A 194 0.48 3.29 -13.01
C PHE A 194 -0.62 2.41 -13.58
N THR A 195 -0.77 2.41 -14.90
CA THR A 195 -1.51 1.37 -15.63
C THR A 195 -0.53 0.43 -16.31
N LEU A 196 -0.83 -0.86 -16.25
CA LEU A 196 -0.06 -1.93 -16.87
C LEU A 196 -0.98 -2.69 -17.81
N LYS A 197 -0.84 -2.43 -19.10
CA LYS A 197 -1.66 -3.07 -20.13
C LYS A 197 -0.86 -4.19 -20.79
N PRO A 198 -1.28 -5.46 -20.66
CA PRO A 198 -0.60 -6.57 -21.32
C PRO A 198 -0.56 -6.36 -22.84
N VAL A 199 0.63 -6.44 -23.43
CA VAL A 199 0.79 -6.42 -24.89
C VAL A 199 0.54 -7.85 -25.40
N ARG A 200 -0.36 -7.99 -26.38
CA ARG A 200 -0.67 -9.30 -26.97
C ARG A 200 0.59 -9.88 -27.61
N LYS A 201 0.95 -11.11 -27.24
CA LYS A 201 2.06 -11.84 -27.86
C LYS A 201 1.68 -12.22 -29.29
N GLU A 202 2.51 -11.86 -30.27
CA GLU A 202 2.48 -12.51 -31.57
C GLU A 202 2.90 -13.99 -31.41
N LEU A 203 2.34 -14.87 -32.26
CA LEU A 203 2.43 -16.34 -32.18
C LEU A 203 3.84 -16.94 -32.10
N THR A 204 4.89 -16.14 -32.30
CA THR A 204 6.29 -16.57 -32.39
C THR A 204 7.09 -16.45 -31.09
N SER A 205 6.53 -15.85 -30.02
CA SER A 205 7.25 -15.54 -28.76
C SER A 205 6.68 -16.28 -27.53
N SER A 206 6.67 -17.61 -27.57
CA SER A 206 5.92 -18.43 -26.59
C SER A 206 6.59 -18.67 -25.23
N GLY A 207 7.81 -18.18 -24.97
CA GLY A 207 8.56 -18.55 -23.75
C GLY A 207 8.76 -17.47 -22.68
N GLY A 208 8.69 -16.18 -23.04
CA GLY A 208 9.06 -15.07 -22.14
C GLY A 208 7.92 -14.57 -21.24
N PRO A 209 8.23 -13.75 -20.22
CA PRO A 209 7.21 -13.03 -19.46
C PRO A 209 6.38 -12.11 -20.37
N THR A 210 5.18 -11.78 -19.92
CA THR A 210 4.29 -10.81 -20.54
C THR A 210 4.96 -9.44 -20.56
N LYS A 211 4.96 -8.79 -21.72
CA LYS A 211 5.39 -7.40 -21.84
C LYS A 211 4.21 -6.48 -21.54
N PHE A 212 4.47 -5.38 -20.84
CA PHE A 212 3.42 -4.44 -20.49
C PHE A 212 3.67 -3.08 -21.16
N GLU A 213 2.60 -2.50 -21.67
CA GLU A 213 2.55 -1.07 -22.00
C GLU A 213 2.23 -0.33 -20.69
N ILE A 214 3.20 0.44 -20.19
CA ILE A 214 3.16 1.07 -18.87
C ILE A 214 2.97 2.57 -19.01
N HIS A 215 1.95 3.11 -18.34
CA HIS A 215 1.71 4.55 -18.28
C HIS A 215 1.55 5.05 -16.85
N ILE A 216 2.14 6.21 -16.56
CA ILE A 216 1.81 6.97 -15.35
C ILE A 216 0.52 7.74 -15.66
N VAL A 217 -0.57 7.38 -15.00
CA VAL A 217 -1.87 8.05 -15.19
C VAL A 217 -2.13 9.13 -14.15
N ALA A 218 -1.41 9.10 -13.03
CA ALA A 218 -1.44 10.17 -12.05
C ALA A 218 -0.16 10.22 -11.21
N GLN A 219 0.22 11.44 -10.83
CA GLN A 219 1.28 11.74 -9.87
C GLN A 219 0.81 12.89 -9.00
N PHE A 220 0.81 12.70 -7.69
CA PHE A 220 0.31 13.68 -6.73
C PHE A 220 1.32 13.97 -5.64
N ASP A 221 1.74 15.22 -5.58
CA ASP A 221 2.64 15.79 -4.59
C ASP A 221 1.88 16.54 -3.48
N ASN A 222 0.55 16.42 -3.43
CA ASN A 222 -0.27 17.22 -2.50
C ASN A 222 0.01 16.97 -1.01
N HIS A 223 0.62 15.84 -0.65
CA HIS A 223 1.10 15.62 0.71
C HIS A 223 2.26 16.56 1.07
N ASN A 224 3.05 17.00 0.09
CA ASN A 224 4.27 17.80 0.27
C ASN A 224 5.24 17.18 1.30
N SER A 225 5.21 15.85 1.40
CA SER A 225 5.93 15.03 2.37
C SER A 225 5.95 13.58 1.91
N GLN A 226 6.72 12.73 2.57
CA GLN A 226 6.74 11.30 2.32
C GLN A 226 5.33 10.70 2.46
N VAL A 227 4.99 9.80 1.54
CA VAL A 227 3.77 9.00 1.56
C VAL A 227 4.14 7.62 2.08
N TRP A 228 3.49 7.18 3.15
CA TRP A 228 3.82 5.94 3.84
C TRP A 228 2.94 4.76 3.47
N ARG A 229 1.69 5.00 3.09
CA ARG A 229 0.71 3.95 2.77
C ARG A 229 -0.12 4.32 1.57
N VAL A 230 -0.47 3.30 0.80
CA VAL A 230 -1.47 3.35 -0.27
C VAL A 230 -2.40 2.16 -0.16
N SER A 231 -3.70 2.37 -0.32
CA SER A 231 -4.67 1.28 -0.25
C SER A 231 -5.85 1.51 -1.19
N TRP A 232 -6.20 0.48 -1.94
CA TRP A 232 -7.37 0.50 -2.81
C TRP A 232 -8.62 0.06 -2.06
N ASN A 233 -9.76 0.65 -2.40
CA ASN A 233 -11.03 0.06 -2.03
C ASN A 233 -11.24 -1.28 -2.77
N ILE A 234 -12.23 -2.07 -2.31
CA ILE A 234 -12.50 -3.41 -2.85
C ILE A 234 -12.81 -3.45 -4.35
N THR A 235 -13.28 -2.33 -4.93
CA THR A 235 -13.56 -2.21 -6.36
C THR A 235 -12.38 -1.67 -7.19
N GLY A 236 -11.30 -1.23 -6.56
CA GLY A 236 -10.16 -0.59 -7.22
C GLY A 236 -10.50 0.74 -7.89
N THR A 237 -11.56 1.43 -7.44
CA THR A 237 -12.02 2.71 -8.00
C THR A 237 -11.60 3.92 -7.17
N VAL A 238 -11.27 3.70 -5.89
CA VAL A 238 -10.82 4.76 -4.97
C VAL A 238 -9.52 4.32 -4.33
N LEU A 239 -8.52 5.19 -4.38
CA LEU A 239 -7.24 5.03 -3.70
C LEU A 239 -7.23 5.89 -2.43
N ALA A 240 -6.73 5.36 -1.33
CA ALA A 240 -6.37 6.12 -0.15
C ALA A 240 -4.85 6.23 -0.05
N SER A 241 -4.32 7.39 0.35
CA SER A 241 -2.89 7.57 0.66
C SER A 241 -2.72 8.30 2.00
N SER A 242 -1.66 8.00 2.74
CA SER A 242 -1.30 8.70 3.99
C SER A 242 0.16 9.13 3.99
N GLY A 243 0.47 10.30 4.54
CA GLY A 243 1.83 10.82 4.62
C GLY A 243 2.16 11.53 5.93
N ASP A 244 3.37 12.08 6.01
CA ASP A 244 3.86 12.86 7.17
C ASP A 244 3.10 14.18 7.40
N ASP A 245 2.34 14.65 6.42
CA ASP A 245 1.40 15.78 6.58
C ASP A 245 0.24 15.50 7.54
N GLY A 246 0.17 14.29 8.13
CA GLY A 246 -0.86 13.87 9.08
C GLY A 246 -2.25 13.77 8.44
N CYS A 247 -2.31 13.70 7.10
CA CYS A 247 -3.54 13.60 6.35
C CYS A 247 -3.67 12.24 5.67
N VAL A 248 -4.91 11.76 5.54
CA VAL A 248 -5.28 10.70 4.59
C VAL A 248 -6.04 11.33 3.44
N ARG A 249 -5.64 11.04 2.21
CA ARG A 249 -6.26 11.58 1.00
C ARG A 249 -6.93 10.47 0.22
N LEU A 250 -8.11 10.76 -0.33
CA LEU A 250 -8.84 9.87 -1.22
C LEU A 250 -8.72 10.37 -2.65
N TRP A 251 -8.47 9.46 -3.59
CA TRP A 251 -8.27 9.74 -5.00
C TRP A 251 -9.21 8.91 -5.83
N LYS A 252 -9.82 9.51 -6.85
CA LYS A 252 -10.75 8.84 -7.76
C LYS A 252 -10.57 9.35 -9.19
N ALA A 253 -10.58 8.45 -10.16
CA ALA A 253 -10.65 8.79 -11.57
C ALA A 253 -12.08 9.18 -11.97
N ASN A 254 -12.20 10.18 -12.85
CA ASN A 254 -13.45 10.44 -13.57
C ASN A 254 -13.55 9.53 -14.82
N TYR A 255 -14.61 9.71 -15.62
CA TYR A 255 -14.84 8.93 -16.84
C TYR A 255 -13.81 9.17 -17.97
N MET A 256 -12.96 10.20 -17.84
CA MET A 256 -11.87 10.50 -18.77
C MET A 256 -10.50 10.05 -18.22
N ASP A 257 -10.48 9.15 -17.23
CA ASP A 257 -9.29 8.67 -16.53
C ASP A 257 -8.46 9.77 -15.85
N ASN A 258 -9.06 10.93 -15.60
CA ASN A 258 -8.42 12.02 -14.85
C ASN A 258 -8.65 11.80 -13.35
N TRP A 259 -7.55 11.53 -12.64
CA TRP A 259 -7.54 11.32 -11.20
C TRP A 259 -7.59 12.65 -10.44
N LYS A 260 -8.44 12.71 -9.41
CA LYS A 260 -8.55 13.88 -8.52
C LYS A 260 -8.64 13.46 -7.07
N CYS A 261 -8.15 14.32 -6.18
CA CYS A 261 -8.40 14.19 -4.75
C CYS A 261 -9.88 14.50 -4.47
N THR A 262 -10.61 13.54 -3.91
CA THR A 262 -12.05 13.65 -3.60
C THR A 262 -12.32 13.87 -2.12
N GLY A 263 -11.34 13.64 -1.24
CA GLY A 263 -11.50 13.84 0.19
C GLY A 263 -10.17 13.89 0.92
N ILE A 264 -10.13 14.64 2.03
CA ILE A 264 -8.99 14.75 2.93
C ILE A 264 -9.49 14.55 4.35
N LEU A 265 -8.91 13.57 5.03
CA LEU A 265 -9.14 13.27 6.44
C LEU A 265 -7.91 13.73 7.23
N LYS A 266 -8.11 14.51 8.29
CA LYS A 266 -7.05 14.97 9.19
C LYS A 266 -7.17 14.26 10.54
N GLY A 267 -6.04 14.12 11.24
CA GLY A 267 -5.99 13.48 12.56
C GLY A 267 -6.88 14.11 13.65
N ASN A 268 -7.39 15.34 13.43
CA ASN A 268 -8.37 15.97 14.31
C ASN A 268 -9.83 15.49 14.08
N GLY A 269 -10.04 14.46 13.24
CA GLY A 269 -11.36 13.88 12.97
C GLY A 269 -12.29 14.76 12.14
N SER A 270 -11.83 15.93 11.67
CA SER A 270 -12.63 16.86 10.87
C SER A 270 -12.35 16.64 9.38
N PRO A 271 -13.37 16.35 8.54
CA PRO A 271 -13.19 16.38 7.10
C PRO A 271 -12.89 17.81 6.65
N VAL A 272 -11.86 17.99 5.82
CA VAL A 272 -11.62 19.30 5.20
C VAL A 272 -12.58 19.43 4.02
N ASN A 273 -13.57 20.32 4.13
CA ASN A 273 -14.36 20.72 2.96
C ASN A 273 -13.40 21.31 1.92
N GLY A 274 -13.29 20.64 0.77
CA GLY A 274 -12.34 20.98 -0.28
C GLY A 274 -12.59 22.38 -0.82
N SER A 275 -11.78 23.36 -0.40
CA SER A 275 -11.54 24.53 -1.23
C SER A 275 -10.52 24.12 -2.28
N SER A 276 -10.98 23.89 -3.50
CA SER A 276 -10.13 23.95 -4.68
C SER A 276 -9.46 25.32 -4.71
N GLN A 277 -8.20 25.41 -4.26
CA GLN A 277 -7.38 26.58 -4.58
C GLN A 277 -7.10 26.53 -6.09
N GLN A 278 -7.96 27.18 -6.86
CA GLN A 278 -7.56 27.74 -8.14
C GLN A 278 -6.48 28.76 -7.83
N GLY A 279 -5.27 28.50 -8.34
CA GLY A 279 -4.25 29.53 -8.39
C GLY A 279 -4.78 30.70 -9.21
N ASN A 280 -4.66 31.91 -8.64
CA ASN A 280 -4.54 33.11 -9.44
C ASN A 280 -3.49 34.00 -8.79
N SER A 281 -2.31 33.98 -9.40
CA SER A 281 -1.29 35.00 -9.26
C SER A 281 -1.81 36.33 -9.80
N ASN A 282 -1.80 37.39 -8.98
CA ASN A 282 -1.11 38.64 -9.31
C ASN A 282 -1.14 39.65 -8.15
N PRO A 283 -0.07 40.45 -7.97
CA PRO A 283 0.04 41.45 -6.91
C PRO A 283 -0.53 42.79 -7.38
N SER A 284 -1.20 43.54 -6.51
CA SER A 284 -1.32 44.99 -6.70
C SER A 284 -1.48 45.72 -5.36
N LEU A 285 -0.64 46.76 -5.23
CA LEU A 285 -0.64 47.75 -4.17
C LEU A 285 -1.95 48.55 -4.13
N GLY A 286 -2.36 48.99 -2.94
CA GLY A 286 -3.39 50.01 -2.79
C GLY A 286 -3.65 50.44 -1.34
N SER A 287 -2.97 51.51 -0.93
CA SER A 287 -3.32 52.50 0.10
C SER A 287 -4.67 52.38 0.83
N ASN A 288 -4.64 52.45 2.18
CA ASN A 288 -5.77 52.95 2.98
C ASN A 288 -5.33 54.05 3.95
N ILE A 289 -5.85 55.27 3.72
CA ILE A 289 -5.90 56.40 4.66
C ILE A 289 -7.21 56.27 5.47
N PRO A 290 -7.24 56.56 6.78
CA PRO A 290 -8.44 56.40 7.61
C PRO A 290 -9.30 57.68 7.63
N SER A 291 -10.64 57.52 7.60
CA SER A 291 -11.58 58.61 7.88
C SER A 291 -12.37 58.38 9.17
N LEU A 292 -12.13 59.33 10.07
CA LEU A 292 -12.84 59.72 11.29
C LEU A 292 -14.36 59.55 11.28
N GLN A 293 -14.90 59.16 12.44
CA GLN A 293 -16.23 59.59 12.87
C GLN A 293 -16.19 59.99 14.36
N ASN A 294 -16.28 61.31 14.58
CA ASN A 294 -16.53 61.94 15.88
C ASN A 294 -18.02 61.84 16.22
N SER A 295 -18.35 61.53 17.47
CA SER A 295 -19.46 62.20 18.16
C SER A 295 -19.19 62.28 19.66
N LEU A 296 -19.16 63.52 20.15
CA LEU A 296 -19.03 63.95 21.53
C LEU A 296 -20.44 64.17 22.12
N ASN A 297 -20.68 63.74 23.35
CA ASN A 297 -20.97 64.64 24.50
C ASN A 297 -21.52 63.87 25.71
N GLY A 298 -21.05 64.27 26.90
CA GLY A 298 -21.61 63.86 28.19
C GLY A 298 -20.67 64.12 29.37
N SER A 299 -20.55 65.39 29.78
CA SER A 299 -19.75 65.89 30.91
C SER A 299 -20.32 65.53 32.29
N SER A 300 -19.46 65.23 33.28
CA SER A 300 -19.51 65.85 34.63
C SER A 300 -18.31 65.47 35.54
N THR A 301 -17.45 66.46 35.76
CA THR A 301 -16.84 66.90 37.05
C THR A 301 -16.56 65.91 38.20
N GLY A 302 -15.26 65.80 38.57
CA GLY A 302 -14.74 66.50 39.77
C GLY A 302 -14.23 65.68 40.99
N ARG A 303 -12.99 66.03 41.39
CA ARG A 303 -12.29 65.88 42.70
C ARG A 303 -11.65 64.50 43.02
N LYS A 304 -10.32 64.36 43.13
CA LYS A 304 -9.25 64.89 44.04
C LYS A 304 -9.10 64.13 45.37
N HIS A 305 -7.85 63.71 45.60
CA HIS A 305 -7.19 63.25 46.84
C HIS A 305 -7.67 61.89 47.37
N SER A 306 -6.81 60.94 47.77
CA SER A 306 -5.38 60.94 48.06
C SER A 306 -4.81 59.54 47.83
#